data_AF-Q4S0A0-F1
#
_entry.id   AF-Q4S0A0-F1
#
_cell.length_a   1.000
_cell.length_b   1.000
_cell.length_c   1.000
_cell.angle_alpha   90.00
_cell.angle_beta   90.00
_cell.angle_gamma   90.00
#
_symmetry.space_group_name_H-M   'P 1'
#
loop_
_entity.id
_entity.type
_entity.pdbx_description
1 polymer ?
#
loop_
_entity_poly.entity_id
_entity_poly.type
_entity_poly.pdbx_seq_one_letter_code
_entity_poly.pdbx_strand_id
1 'polypeptide(L)'
;SLAKFFSSGCAPGADPSSPFCAACAGSGKSVGDEFKCKASSEEHYYGYAGAFRCLVEGAGDVAFIKHTTVGESSDGNGPSWASQVRSTDYELICPKKDPVPVTEFASCHLASVPAHAVVTRPES
;
A
#
# COMPACT_ATOMS: atom_id res chain seq x y z
N SER A 1 15.84 6.86 10.73
CA SER A 1 15.56 6.91 9.29
C SER A 1 14.93 5.58 8.90
N LEU A 2 13.84 5.61 8.13
CA LEU A 2 13.14 4.42 7.63
C LEU A 2 14.09 3.51 6.81
N ALA A 3 15.09 4.10 6.15
CA ALA A 3 16.13 3.41 5.38
C ALA A 3 17.03 2.48 6.22
N LYS A 4 16.93 2.51 7.56
CA LYS A 4 17.61 1.55 8.44
C LYS A 4 16.86 0.23 8.57
N PHE A 5 15.56 0.22 8.29
CA PHE A 5 14.69 -0.95 8.41
C PHE A 5 14.38 -1.57 7.05
N PHE A 6 14.24 -0.74 6.01
CA PHE A 6 13.96 -1.18 4.65
C PHE A 6 15.05 -0.67 3.71
N SER A 7 15.59 -1.56 2.88
CA SER A 7 16.61 -1.23 1.88
C SER A 7 16.05 -0.43 0.70
N SER A 8 14.77 -0.63 0.38
CA SER A 8 14.04 0.02 -0.72
C SER A 8 12.53 -0.09 -0.51
N GLY A 9 11.76 0.63 -1.32
CA GLY A 9 10.31 0.47 -1.35
C GLY A 9 9.64 1.38 -2.38
N CYS A 10 8.32 1.45 -2.31
CA CYS A 10 7.52 2.48 -2.95
C CYS A 10 6.74 3.28 -1.89
N ALA A 11 7.13 4.54 -1.69
CA ALA A 11 6.45 5.52 -0.85
C ALA A 11 6.22 6.79 -1.68
N PRO A 12 5.12 6.84 -2.44
CA PRO A 12 4.86 7.98 -3.32
C PRO A 12 4.78 9.30 -2.55
N GLY A 13 5.40 10.35 -3.10
CA GLY A 13 5.61 11.64 -2.45
C GLY A 13 6.98 11.78 -1.76
N ALA A 14 7.75 10.69 -1.64
CA ALA A 14 9.15 10.77 -1.21
C ALA A 14 10.03 11.51 -2.24
N ASP A 15 11.24 11.88 -1.81
CA ASP A 15 12.26 12.40 -2.73
C ASP A 15 12.53 11.36 -3.84
N PRO A 16 12.49 11.72 -5.14
CA PRO A 16 12.69 10.77 -6.24
C PRO A 16 14.04 10.04 -6.22
N SER A 17 15.07 10.62 -5.59
CA SER A 17 16.40 9.99 -5.42
C SER A 17 16.47 9.03 -4.24
N SER A 18 15.42 8.96 -3.41
CA SER A 18 15.33 8.08 -2.25
C SER A 18 15.17 6.61 -2.67
N PRO A 19 15.72 5.65 -1.90
CA PRO A 19 15.46 4.22 -2.11
C PRO A 19 13.97 3.86 -2.01
N PHE A 20 13.14 4.73 -1.42
CA PHE A 20 11.70 4.56 -1.32
C PHE A 20 10.92 4.92 -2.59
N CYS A 21 11.60 5.33 -3.68
CA CYS A 21 10.97 5.44 -5.00
C CYS A 21 11.42 4.35 -5.97
N ALA A 22 12.31 3.44 -5.53
CA ALA A 22 12.93 2.43 -6.39
C ALA A 22 11.91 1.42 -6.94
N ALA A 23 11.00 0.96 -6.08
CA ALA A 23 9.98 -0.04 -6.42
C ALA A 23 8.66 0.55 -6.95
N CYS A 24 8.56 1.87 -7.10
CA CYS A 24 7.34 2.48 -7.66
C CYS A 24 7.18 2.19 -9.15
N ALA A 25 5.93 2.03 -9.59
CA ALA A 25 5.57 1.57 -10.93
C ALA A 25 5.25 2.70 -11.92
N GLY A 26 5.00 3.91 -11.43
CA GLY A 26 4.52 5.03 -12.24
C GLY A 26 3.14 4.74 -12.84
N SER A 27 2.86 5.37 -13.97
CA SER A 27 1.65 5.16 -14.78
C SER A 27 1.71 3.93 -15.68
N GLY A 28 2.79 3.14 -15.59
CA GLY A 28 3.04 2.00 -16.48
C GLY A 28 3.67 2.39 -17.82
N LYS A 29 4.13 3.64 -17.98
CA LYS A 29 4.87 4.06 -19.18
C LYS A 29 6.35 3.67 -19.03
N SER A 30 6.94 3.11 -20.08
CA SER A 30 8.33 2.61 -20.01
C SER A 30 9.39 3.71 -20.08
N VAL A 31 9.06 4.90 -20.60
CA VAL A 31 10.00 6.01 -20.82
C VAL A 31 9.35 7.33 -20.40
N GLY A 32 10.07 8.14 -19.62
CA GLY A 32 9.60 9.47 -19.21
C GLY A 32 8.38 9.47 -18.30
N ASP A 33 8.23 8.44 -17.46
CA ASP A 33 7.08 8.32 -16.56
C ASP A 33 7.15 9.33 -15.42
N GLU A 34 6.62 10.52 -15.67
CA GLU A 34 6.55 11.65 -14.74
C GLU A 34 5.73 11.36 -13.47
N PHE A 35 4.91 10.31 -13.49
CA PHE A 35 4.09 9.88 -12.36
C PHE A 35 4.83 8.94 -11.42
N LYS A 36 6.02 8.43 -11.80
CA LYS A 36 6.79 7.55 -10.92
C LYS A 36 7.05 8.22 -9.57
N CYS A 37 6.58 7.55 -8.51
CA CYS A 37 6.65 8.01 -7.13
C CYS A 37 5.92 9.32 -6.82
N LYS A 38 5.01 9.79 -7.67
CA LYS A 38 4.15 10.94 -7.36
C LYS A 38 3.04 10.53 -6.40
N ALA A 39 2.72 11.39 -5.44
CA ALA A 39 1.57 11.23 -4.54
C ALA A 39 0.25 11.51 -5.29
N SER A 40 -0.05 10.67 -6.28
CA SER A 40 -1.17 10.83 -7.22
C SER A 40 -1.67 9.47 -7.70
N SER A 41 -2.95 9.38 -8.06
CA SER A 41 -3.59 8.13 -8.51
C SER A 41 -3.04 7.56 -9.82
N GLU A 42 -2.29 8.35 -10.58
CA GLU A 42 -1.59 7.90 -11.78
C GLU A 42 -0.38 7.01 -11.45
N GLU A 43 0.17 7.08 -10.23
CA GLU A 43 1.13 6.09 -9.74
C GLU A 43 0.37 4.82 -9.34
N HIS A 44 0.60 3.71 -10.05
CA HIS A 44 -0.12 2.45 -9.83
C HIS A 44 0.02 1.90 -8.41
N TYR A 45 1.10 2.23 -7.69
CA TYR A 45 1.30 1.83 -6.29
C TYR A 45 0.87 2.89 -5.26
N TYR A 46 0.13 3.91 -5.66
CA TYR A 46 -0.38 4.94 -4.77
C TYR A 46 -1.63 4.52 -3.97
N GLY A 47 -1.71 5.01 -2.74
CA GLY A 47 -2.83 4.76 -1.82
C GLY A 47 -2.91 3.31 -1.33
N TYR A 48 -4.00 2.98 -0.63
CA TYR A 48 -4.14 1.66 -0.01
C TYR A 48 -4.15 0.51 -1.03
N ALA A 49 -4.99 0.62 -2.08
CA ALA A 49 -5.08 -0.42 -3.11
C ALA A 49 -3.77 -0.57 -3.89
N GLY A 50 -3.09 0.55 -4.21
CA GLY A 50 -1.81 0.53 -4.90
C GLY A 50 -0.68 -0.08 -4.06
N ALA A 51 -0.62 0.22 -2.77
CA ALA A 51 0.35 -0.41 -1.88
C ALA A 51 0.14 -1.92 -1.76
N PHE A 52 -1.11 -2.40 -1.74
CA PHE A 52 -1.39 -3.83 -1.78
C PHE A 52 -1.03 -4.44 -3.14
N ARG A 53 -1.30 -3.74 -4.25
CA ARG A 53 -0.85 -4.14 -5.59
C ARG A 53 0.67 -4.29 -5.67
N CYS A 54 1.44 -3.38 -5.06
CA CYS A 54 2.90 -3.46 -4.97
C CYS A 54 3.38 -4.78 -4.35
N LEU A 55 2.68 -5.26 -3.32
CA LEU A 55 2.96 -6.56 -2.69
C LEU A 55 2.55 -7.72 -3.59
N VAL A 56 1.36 -7.66 -4.18
CA VAL A 56 0.80 -8.70 -5.07
C VAL A 56 1.68 -8.91 -6.31
N GLU A 57 2.21 -7.84 -6.90
CA GLU A 57 3.09 -7.90 -8.06
C GLU A 57 4.57 -8.20 -7.70
N GLY A 58 4.87 -8.41 -6.41
CA GLY A 58 6.20 -8.79 -5.94
C GLY A 58 7.25 -7.66 -5.97
N ALA A 59 6.81 -6.40 -6.08
CA ALA A 59 7.70 -5.24 -6.05
C ALA A 59 8.16 -4.87 -4.63
N GLY A 60 7.50 -5.40 -3.59
CA GLY A 60 7.93 -5.31 -2.20
C GLY A 60 7.38 -6.46 -1.37
N ASP A 61 8.01 -6.71 -0.21
CA ASP A 61 7.69 -7.86 0.65
C ASP A 61 6.64 -7.57 1.74
N VAL A 62 6.38 -6.28 2.01
CA VAL A 62 5.45 -5.82 3.05
C VAL A 62 4.67 -4.61 2.53
N ALA A 63 3.36 -4.56 2.79
CA ALA A 63 2.51 -3.40 2.51
C ALA A 63 1.87 -2.86 3.79
N PHE A 64 1.90 -1.52 3.95
CA PHE A 64 1.22 -0.82 5.04
C PHE A 64 -0.14 -0.31 4.55
N ILE A 65 -1.22 -1.01 4.91
CA ILE A 65 -2.59 -0.77 4.42
C ILE A 65 -3.63 -0.84 5.54
N LYS A 66 -4.86 -0.40 5.28
CA LYS A 66 -5.99 -0.58 6.20
C LYS A 66 -6.53 -2.02 6.11
N HIS A 67 -7.21 -2.47 7.17
CA HIS A 67 -7.72 -3.83 7.29
C HIS A 67 -8.70 -4.26 6.18
N THR A 68 -9.47 -3.32 5.59
CA THR A 68 -10.44 -3.67 4.54
C THR A 68 -9.80 -3.88 3.16
N THR A 69 -8.57 -3.39 2.93
CA THR A 69 -7.99 -3.31 1.59
C THR A 69 -7.77 -4.66 0.94
N VAL A 70 -7.37 -5.68 1.70
CA VAL A 70 -7.18 -7.04 1.17
C VAL A 70 -8.51 -7.56 0.61
N GLY A 71 -9.58 -7.55 1.41
CA GLY A 71 -10.90 -7.99 0.97
C GLY A 71 -11.53 -7.13 -0.15
N GLU A 72 -11.23 -5.83 -0.19
CA GLU A 72 -11.63 -4.94 -1.29
C GLU A 72 -10.91 -5.27 -2.62
N SER A 73 -9.80 -6.00 -2.59
CA SER A 73 -8.92 -6.27 -3.74
C SER A 73 -8.49 -7.75 -3.82
N SER A 74 -9.37 -8.67 -3.43
CA SER A 74 -9.14 -10.11 -3.50
C SER A 74 -10.45 -10.88 -3.66
N ASP A 75 -10.35 -12.19 -3.89
CA ASP A 75 -11.47 -13.14 -3.87
C ASP A 75 -12.59 -12.75 -4.84
N GLY A 76 -12.20 -12.24 -6.01
CA GLY A 76 -13.11 -11.78 -7.06
C GLY A 76 -13.57 -10.31 -6.91
N ASN A 77 -13.10 -9.59 -5.88
CA ASN A 77 -13.37 -8.17 -5.69
C ASN A 77 -12.28 -7.27 -6.28
N GLY A 78 -12.64 -6.02 -6.53
CA GLY A 78 -11.70 -4.98 -6.89
C GLY A 78 -11.40 -4.89 -8.40
N PRO A 79 -10.31 -4.19 -8.77
CA PRO A 79 -9.92 -3.94 -10.16
C PRO A 79 -9.35 -5.18 -10.85
N SER A 80 -9.14 -5.10 -12.17
CA SER A 80 -8.69 -6.25 -12.99
C SER A 80 -7.39 -6.89 -12.52
N TRP A 81 -6.43 -6.12 -11.98
CA TRP A 81 -5.18 -6.66 -11.44
C TRP A 81 -5.41 -7.57 -10.22
N ALA A 82 -6.51 -7.38 -9.48
CA ALA A 82 -6.87 -8.13 -8.30
C ALA A 82 -7.66 -9.42 -8.60
N SER A 83 -8.03 -9.66 -9.87
CA SER A 83 -8.99 -10.71 -10.25
C SER A 83 -8.57 -12.14 -9.88
N GLN A 84 -7.27 -12.40 -9.70
CA GLN A 84 -6.72 -13.70 -9.33
C GLN A 84 -6.12 -13.70 -7.91
N VAL A 85 -6.26 -12.62 -7.17
CA VAL A 85 -5.71 -12.48 -5.81
C VAL A 85 -6.62 -13.22 -4.84
N ARG A 86 -6.05 -14.08 -4.00
CA ARG A 86 -6.76 -14.76 -2.92
C ARG A 86 -6.33 -14.15 -1.59
N SER A 87 -7.27 -13.76 -0.73
CA SER A 87 -6.92 -13.18 0.57
C SER A 87 -6.12 -14.15 1.45
N THR A 88 -6.34 -15.46 1.28
CA THR A 88 -5.65 -16.53 2.01
C THR A 88 -4.17 -16.67 1.68
N ASP A 89 -3.67 -15.98 0.65
CA ASP A 89 -2.25 -15.99 0.28
C ASP A 89 -1.44 -14.93 1.06
N TYR A 90 -2.09 -14.17 1.95
CA TYR A 90 -1.49 -13.07 2.71
C TYR A 90 -1.78 -13.20 4.21
N GLU A 91 -0.87 -12.68 5.02
CA GLU A 91 -0.95 -12.68 6.49
C GLU A 91 -0.63 -11.29 7.06
N LEU A 92 -1.11 -11.03 8.27
CA LEU A 92 -0.79 -9.81 9.02
C LEU A 92 0.47 -10.03 9.86
N ILE A 93 1.36 -9.05 9.86
CA ILE A 93 2.51 -9.02 10.76
C ILE A 93 2.08 -8.38 12.08
N CYS A 94 2.12 -9.17 13.15
CA CYS A 94 1.69 -8.74 14.48
C CYS A 94 2.89 -8.31 15.33
N PRO A 95 2.78 -7.22 16.11
CA PRO A 95 3.82 -6.86 17.07
C PRO A 95 4.04 -7.99 18.10
N LYS A 96 5.25 -8.56 18.11
CA LYS A 96 5.70 -9.59 19.07
C LYS A 96 4.91 -10.90 19.04
N LYS A 97 4.23 -11.22 17.94
CA LYS A 97 3.48 -12.46 17.76
C LYS A 97 3.77 -13.01 16.36
N ASP A 98 3.46 -14.28 16.17
CA ASP A 98 3.47 -14.90 14.85
C ASP A 98 2.46 -14.21 13.92
N PRO A 99 2.68 -14.28 12.59
CA PRO A 99 1.70 -13.83 11.62
C PRO A 99 0.36 -14.53 11.79
N VAL A 100 -0.72 -13.83 11.45
CA VAL A 100 -2.09 -14.34 11.54
C VAL A 100 -2.86 -14.08 10.23
N PRO A 101 -3.95 -14.81 9.96
CA PRO A 101 -4.80 -14.52 8.82
C PRO A 101 -5.32 -13.07 8.81
N VAL A 102 -5.55 -12.51 7.62
CA VAL A 102 -6.04 -11.12 7.45
C VAL A 102 -7.38 -10.83 8.12
N THR A 103 -8.16 -11.87 8.44
CA THR A 103 -9.42 -11.77 9.16
C THR A 103 -9.25 -11.39 10.64
N GLU A 104 -8.06 -11.59 11.22
CA GLU A 104 -7.77 -11.33 12.63
C GLU A 104 -7.32 -9.88 12.90
N PHE A 105 -7.57 -8.95 11.98
CA PHE A 105 -7.11 -7.55 12.07
C PHE A 105 -7.54 -6.84 13.36
N ALA A 106 -8.67 -7.22 13.95
CA ALA A 106 -9.17 -6.62 15.20
C ALA A 106 -8.24 -6.91 16.38
N SER A 107 -7.62 -8.10 16.41
CA SER A 107 -6.70 -8.54 17.47
C SER A 107 -5.22 -8.33 17.10
N CYS A 108 -4.93 -8.16 15.80
CA CYS A 108 -3.61 -7.91 15.24
C CYS A 108 -3.60 -6.71 14.29
N HIS A 109 -3.08 -5.57 14.77
CA HIS A 109 -2.86 -4.36 13.97
C HIS A 109 -1.72 -3.54 14.59
N LEU A 110 -1.11 -2.66 13.80
CA LEU A 110 -0.08 -1.74 14.29
C LEU A 110 -0.69 -0.61 15.14
N ALA A 111 -1.84 -0.08 14.72
CA ALA A 111 -2.57 0.97 15.41
C ALA A 111 -4.03 1.05 14.93
N SER A 112 -4.90 1.64 15.75
CA SER A 112 -6.20 2.14 15.32
C SER A 112 -6.06 3.61 14.91
N VAL A 113 -6.59 3.96 13.73
CA VAL A 113 -6.44 5.30 13.14
C VAL A 113 -7.81 5.95 12.94
N PRO A 114 -7.94 7.28 13.10
CA PRO A 114 -9.18 7.99 12.81
C PRO A 114 -9.62 7.81 11.36
N ALA A 115 -10.93 7.79 11.13
CA ALA A 115 -11.47 7.83 9.78
C ALA A 115 -11.05 9.13 9.07
N HIS A 116 -10.95 9.07 7.74
CA HIS A 116 -10.74 10.27 6.93
C HIS A 116 -11.89 11.25 7.17
N ALA A 117 -11.56 12.53 7.32
CA ALA A 117 -12.52 13.58 7.60
C ALA A 117 -12.48 14.68 6.53
N VAL A 118 -13.62 15.34 6.32
CA VAL A 118 -13.70 16.55 5.50
C VAL A 118 -13.32 17.75 6.36
N VAL A 119 -12.39 18.57 5.87
CA VAL A 119 -11.93 19.77 6.57
C VAL A 119 -12.34 21.00 5.76
N THR A 120 -12.96 21.98 6.42
CA THR A 120 -13.33 23.27 5.83
C THR A 120 -12.70 24.40 6.62
N ARG A 121 -12.60 25.58 6.02
CA ARG A 121 -12.24 26.79 6.76
C ARG A 121 -13.33 27.13 7.79
N PRO A 122 -12.99 27.77 8.92
CA PRO A 122 -13.99 28.34 9.82
C PRO A 122 -14.88 29.35 9.07
N GLU A 123 -16.16 29.45 9.46
CA GLU A 123 -17.00 30.57 9.01
C GLU A 123 -16.41 31.87 9.55
N SER A 124 -16.33 32.89 8.68
CA SER A 124 -15.80 34.22 9.02
C SER A 124 -16.89 35.13 9.56
#